data_AF-A0A357I5D3-F1
#
_entry.id   AF-A0A357I5D3-F1
#
_cell.length_a   1.000
_cell.length_b   1.000
_cell.length_c   1.000
_cell.angle_alpha   90.00
_cell.angle_beta   90.00
_cell.angle_gamma   90.00
#
_symmetry.space_group_name_H-M   'P 1'
#
loop_
_entity.id
_entity.type
_entity.pdbx_description
1 polymer ?
#
loop_
_entity_poly.entity_id
_entity_poly.type
_entity_poly.pdbx_seq_one_letter_code
_entity_poly.pdbx_strand_id
1 'polypeptide(L)'
;MILTAARPFQEALESRQAKSILPTTLRTRDLSRLSPAVRERAMFSAAVTDVRFLDDAHGLVDDLLKGDTDLATARLNLDTYLKGVGYQGDTFSGDLTDLRSLARKNVLLETNLGLSLGYGQWKQGQNPVTLNMWPAQELIRVENRREPRTDWEERFLAAGGTKWNGRLIALINSPVWSTLSRFGYPYPPFDFNSGKGVRAVSRADAVSAGLIQDDEDLIPETRGLDEEARIPLTLRSAKLRQAISEQLAGIAEFQGDDLVKLAPNFSQTAESLGLPKIAAVRAAKPEQRTREQAANAIERLQAGIDITDATGTPVRLDSETMSHWKMKPDELARVGHLDRAIDTLQDPIEVWDQGTQRVFVNLYDTPKGTRAFMLFVRPSGQVDNYFTSKIKQVERNRRGRARIYAAGGSE
;
A
#
# COMPACT_ATOMS: atom_id res chain seq x y z
N MET A 1 37.51 13.66 28.14
CA MET A 1 36.75 13.04 27.04
C MET A 1 35.30 13.01 27.50
N ILE A 2 34.48 13.96 27.07
CA ILE A 2 33.08 14.01 27.45
C ILE A 2 32.40 12.85 26.72
N LEU A 3 31.92 11.86 27.48
CA LEU A 3 31.00 10.86 26.96
C LEU A 3 29.75 11.62 26.51
N THR A 4 29.71 11.98 25.22
CA THR A 4 28.51 12.53 24.60
C THR A 4 27.38 11.57 24.87
N ALA A 5 26.31 12.08 25.49
CA ALA A 5 25.09 11.34 25.76
C ALA A 5 24.68 10.52 24.53
N ALA A 6 24.17 9.29 24.75
CA ALA A 6 23.65 8.46 23.68
C ALA A 6 22.73 9.31 22.81
N ARG A 7 23.08 9.49 21.54
CA ARG A 7 22.23 10.27 20.63
C ARG A 7 20.91 9.50 20.54
N PRO A 8 19.76 10.14 20.83
CA PRO A 8 18.48 9.51 20.57
C PRO A 8 18.42 9.13 19.08
N PHE A 9 17.58 8.16 18.75
CA PHE A 9 17.42 7.67 17.39
C PHE A 9 16.90 8.78 16.47
N GLN A 10 17.82 9.58 15.93
CA GLN A 10 17.55 10.90 15.38
C GLN A 10 16.65 10.79 14.16
N GLU A 11 16.87 9.79 13.31
CA GLU A 11 16.05 9.52 12.14
C GLU A 11 14.59 9.23 12.50
N ALA A 12 14.35 8.52 13.61
CA ALA A 12 13.01 8.27 14.10
C ALA A 12 12.33 9.56 14.57
N LEU A 13 13.04 10.41 15.32
CA LEU A 13 12.53 11.71 15.77
C LEU A 13 12.26 12.67 14.61
N GLU A 14 13.12 12.71 13.59
CA GLU A 14 12.91 13.52 12.39
C GLU A 14 11.62 13.11 11.65
N SER A 15 11.35 11.81 11.56
CA SER A 15 10.10 11.30 10.95
C SER A 15 8.84 11.74 11.69
N ARG A 16 8.94 11.93 13.01
CA ARG A 16 7.86 12.45 13.86
C ARG A 16 7.64 13.92 13.64
N GLN A 17 8.74 14.69 13.62
CA GLN A 17 8.74 16.13 13.40
C GLN A 17 8.14 16.48 12.03
N ALA A 18 8.32 15.64 11.02
CA ALA A 18 7.73 15.82 9.68
C ALA A 18 6.18 15.80 9.66
N LYS A 19 5.53 15.30 10.72
CA LYS A 19 4.08 15.10 10.73
C LYS A 19 3.32 16.36 11.11
N SER A 20 2.10 16.48 10.58
CA SER A 20 1.10 17.46 11.01
C SER A 20 -0.12 16.74 11.59
N ILE A 21 -0.80 17.34 12.57
CA ILE A 21 -2.03 16.79 13.15
C ILE A 21 -3.13 16.83 12.10
N LEU A 22 -3.82 15.70 11.92
CA LEU A 22 -4.96 15.56 11.02
C LEU A 22 -6.19 15.09 11.82
N PRO A 23 -6.97 16.04 12.37
CA PRO A 23 -8.25 15.72 12.99
C PRO A 23 -9.24 15.21 11.93
N THR A 24 -9.96 14.14 12.25
CA THR A 24 -10.81 13.48 11.26
C THR A 24 -11.92 12.63 11.87
N THR A 25 -13.09 12.66 11.24
CA THR A 25 -14.21 11.76 11.56
C THR A 25 -14.09 10.40 10.85
N LEU A 26 -13.12 10.27 9.93
CA LEU A 26 -12.99 9.10 9.06
C LEU A 26 -12.56 7.85 9.84
N ARG A 27 -13.13 6.70 9.47
CA ARG A 27 -12.75 5.40 10.03
C ARG A 27 -11.57 4.79 9.26
N THR A 28 -10.92 3.78 9.83
CA THR A 28 -9.71 3.14 9.26
C THR A 28 -9.85 2.75 7.78
N ARG A 29 -11.04 2.29 7.36
CA ARG A 29 -11.36 1.94 5.97
C ARG A 29 -11.31 3.14 5.02
N ASP A 30 -11.74 4.30 5.47
CA ASP A 30 -11.73 5.52 4.65
C ASP A 30 -10.35 6.16 4.67
N LEU A 31 -9.67 6.13 5.82
CA LEU A 31 -8.29 6.59 5.96
C LEU A 31 -7.31 5.79 5.09
N SER A 32 -7.55 4.50 4.86
CA SER A 32 -6.72 3.72 3.92
C SER A 32 -6.84 4.15 2.45
N ARG A 33 -7.80 5.03 2.11
CA ARG A 33 -7.90 5.66 0.78
C ARG A 33 -6.92 6.82 0.61
N LEU A 34 -6.37 7.37 1.70
CA LEU A 34 -5.29 8.34 1.65
C LEU A 34 -4.01 7.63 1.20
N SER A 35 -3.25 8.27 0.30
CA SER A 35 -2.00 7.71 -0.19
C SER A 35 -1.05 7.45 0.99
N PRO A 36 -0.15 6.45 0.89
CA PRO A 36 0.87 6.23 1.90
C PRO A 36 1.63 7.53 2.23
N ALA A 37 2.04 8.28 1.21
CA ALA A 37 2.77 9.55 1.39
C ALA A 37 2.02 10.60 2.22
N VAL A 38 0.69 10.71 2.06
CA VAL A 38 -0.16 11.59 2.88
C VAL A 38 -0.27 11.07 4.31
N ARG A 39 -0.53 9.77 4.48
CA ARG A 39 -0.63 9.16 5.82
C ARG A 39 0.68 9.21 6.60
N GLU A 40 1.82 9.16 5.91
CA GLU A 40 3.15 9.19 6.50
C GLU A 40 3.47 10.57 7.10
N ARG A 41 2.94 11.64 6.49
CA ARG A 41 3.07 13.04 6.95
C ARG A 41 1.96 13.48 7.91
N ALA A 42 1.05 12.59 8.28
CA ALA A 42 -0.06 12.89 9.17
C ALA A 42 0.05 12.16 10.51
N MET A 43 -0.40 12.81 11.58
CA MET A 43 -0.75 12.19 12.85
C MET A 43 -2.27 12.20 12.99
N PHE A 44 -2.87 11.02 12.96
CA PHE A 44 -4.31 10.84 13.07
C PHE A 44 -4.65 9.57 13.84
N SER A 45 -5.90 9.49 14.27
CA SER A 45 -6.52 8.29 14.81
C SER A 45 -7.94 8.20 14.24
N ALA A 46 -8.39 7.00 13.90
CA ALA A 46 -9.68 6.82 13.23
C ALA A 46 -10.85 7.37 14.06
N ALA A 47 -11.63 8.28 13.48
CA ALA A 47 -12.74 9.02 14.10
C ALA A 47 -12.35 9.81 15.36
N VAL A 48 -11.23 10.53 15.29
CA VAL A 48 -10.78 11.46 16.33
C VAL A 48 -10.59 12.85 15.73
N THR A 49 -11.42 13.79 16.17
CA THR A 49 -11.32 15.22 15.80
C THR A 49 -10.70 16.08 16.90
N ASP A 50 -10.50 15.53 18.10
CA ASP A 50 -9.84 16.25 19.19
C ASP A 50 -8.34 16.44 18.89
N VAL A 51 -7.99 17.67 18.48
CA VAL A 51 -6.63 18.06 18.11
C VAL A 51 -5.66 17.92 19.29
N ARG A 52 -6.09 18.31 20.50
CA ARG A 52 -5.21 18.24 21.68
C ARG A 52 -4.92 16.80 22.07
N PHE A 53 -5.90 15.91 21.99
CA PHE A 53 -5.65 14.48 22.20
C PHE A 53 -4.65 13.91 21.19
N LEU A 54 -4.76 14.28 19.91
CA LEU A 54 -3.82 13.84 18.87
C LEU A 54 -2.42 14.42 19.06
N ASP A 55 -2.32 15.67 19.52
CA ASP A 55 -1.06 16.36 19.82
C ASP A 55 -0.38 15.78 21.07
N ASP A 56 -1.14 15.52 22.13
CA ASP A 56 -0.65 14.84 23.33
C ASP A 56 -0.14 13.43 22.99
N ALA A 57 -0.90 12.66 22.20
CA ALA A 57 -0.45 11.37 21.71
C ALA A 57 0.78 11.50 20.80
N HIS A 58 0.92 12.62 20.08
CA HIS A 58 2.10 12.87 19.25
C HIS A 58 3.34 13.07 20.12
N GLY A 59 3.27 13.96 21.11
CA GLY A 59 4.36 14.24 22.04
C GLY A 59 4.76 13.03 22.88
N LEU A 60 3.79 12.25 23.34
CA LEU A 60 4.08 11.03 24.12
C LEU A 60 4.87 9.99 23.33
N VAL A 61 4.68 9.89 22.00
CA VAL A 61 5.51 9.01 21.17
C VAL A 61 6.93 9.54 21.06
N ASP A 62 7.12 10.86 21.01
CA ASP A 62 8.45 11.47 21.00
C ASP A 62 9.17 11.23 22.34
N ASP A 63 8.45 11.32 23.46
CA ASP A 63 9.00 11.03 24.80
C ASP A 63 9.35 9.54 24.95
N LEU A 64 8.53 8.64 24.40
CA LEU A 64 8.82 7.20 24.34
C LEU A 64 10.09 6.91 23.54
N LEU A 65 10.30 7.61 22.41
CA LEU A 65 11.50 7.47 21.58
C LEU A 65 12.76 7.97 22.28
N LYS A 66 12.65 9.02 23.10
CA LYS A 66 13.76 9.56 23.90
C LYS A 66 14.04 8.74 25.15
N GLY A 67 13.08 7.92 25.60
CA GLY A 67 13.13 7.21 26.87
C GLY A 67 12.76 8.08 28.07
N ASP A 68 12.10 9.22 27.84
CA ASP A 68 11.64 10.14 28.87
C ASP A 68 10.36 9.65 29.58
N THR A 69 9.67 8.68 28.97
CA THR A 69 8.47 8.03 29.52
C THR A 69 8.40 6.55 29.12
N ASP A 70 7.46 5.81 29.72
CA ASP A 70 7.12 4.44 29.35
C ASP A 70 5.68 4.32 28.85
N LEU A 71 5.34 3.17 28.25
CA LEU A 71 4.01 2.96 27.68
C LEU A 71 2.89 3.04 28.74
N ALA A 72 3.15 2.62 29.98
CA ALA A 72 2.13 2.65 31.03
C ALA A 72 1.79 4.09 31.42
N THR A 73 2.82 4.91 31.60
CA THR A 73 2.72 6.34 31.90
C THR A 73 2.10 7.11 30.73
N ALA A 74 2.51 6.84 29.50
CA ALA A 74 1.90 7.45 28.31
C ALA A 74 0.39 7.14 28.21
N ARG A 75 -0.02 5.89 28.48
CA ARG A 75 -1.45 5.51 28.51
C ARG A 75 -2.22 6.23 29.62
N LEU A 76 -1.59 6.45 30.78
CA LEU A 76 -2.17 7.18 31.90
C LEU A 76 -2.33 8.67 31.59
N ASN A 77 -1.38 9.28 30.88
CA ASN A 77 -1.47 10.68 30.46
C ASN A 77 -2.65 10.90 29.50
N LEU A 78 -2.82 10.02 28.51
CA LEU A 78 -4.01 10.06 27.64
C LEU A 78 -5.31 9.85 28.43
N ASP A 79 -5.31 8.95 29.42
CA ASP A 79 -6.48 8.73 30.28
C ASP A 79 -6.84 9.96 31.12
N THR A 80 -5.82 10.63 31.65
CA THR A 80 -5.95 11.86 32.43
C THR A 80 -6.53 12.97 31.58
N TYR A 81 -6.04 13.14 30.35
CA TYR A 81 -6.62 14.09 29.39
C TYR A 81 -8.11 13.78 29.12
N LEU A 82 -8.43 12.54 28.76
CA LEU A 82 -9.81 12.13 28.44
C LEU A 82 -10.77 12.35 29.64
N LYS A 83 -10.30 12.09 30.86
CA LYS A 83 -11.05 12.40 32.10
C LYS A 83 -11.24 13.90 32.29
N GLY A 84 -10.18 14.68 32.08
CA GLY A 84 -10.21 16.14 32.24
C GLY A 84 -11.20 16.83 31.32
N VAL A 85 -11.36 16.33 30.08
CA VAL A 85 -12.36 16.85 29.12
C VAL A 85 -13.74 16.22 29.26
N GLY A 86 -13.94 15.33 30.24
CA GLY A 86 -15.22 14.68 30.49
C GLY A 86 -15.69 13.74 29.38
N TYR A 87 -14.78 13.24 28.53
CA TYR A 87 -15.09 12.26 27.47
C TYR A 87 -15.77 11.04 28.10
N GLN A 88 -17.02 10.71 27.76
CA GLN A 88 -17.78 9.65 28.44
C GLN A 88 -17.53 8.23 27.90
N GLY A 89 -16.85 8.08 26.75
CA GLY A 89 -16.70 6.79 26.09
C GLY A 89 -17.96 6.36 25.34
N ASP A 90 -17.86 5.30 24.54
CA ASP A 90 -18.98 4.77 23.74
C ASP A 90 -19.64 3.62 24.53
N THR A 91 -20.97 3.64 24.71
CA THR A 91 -21.70 2.63 25.51
C THR A 91 -21.69 1.24 24.86
N PHE A 92 -21.36 1.18 23.57
CA PHE A 92 -21.09 -0.05 22.83
C PHE A 92 -19.58 -0.23 22.62
N SER A 93 -18.83 -0.40 23.72
CA SER A 93 -17.38 -0.50 23.68
C SER A 93 -16.91 -1.86 23.16
N GLY A 94 -16.68 -1.96 21.85
CA GLY A 94 -15.65 -2.87 21.37
C GLY A 94 -14.29 -2.36 21.81
N ASP A 95 -13.35 -3.26 22.11
CA ASP A 95 -12.01 -2.93 22.62
C ASP A 95 -11.24 -1.89 21.78
N LEU A 96 -11.59 -1.65 20.51
CA LEU A 96 -10.84 -0.78 19.59
C LEU A 96 -11.56 0.51 19.18
N THR A 97 -12.81 0.74 19.59
CA THR A 97 -13.59 1.93 19.19
C THR A 97 -13.57 3.05 20.24
N ASP A 98 -13.48 2.70 21.52
CA ASP A 98 -13.43 3.64 22.63
C ASP A 98 -11.99 4.12 22.90
N LEU A 99 -11.77 5.43 23.00
CA LEU A 99 -10.46 6.02 23.31
C LEU A 99 -9.98 5.73 24.73
N ARG A 100 -10.89 5.41 25.67
CA ARG A 100 -10.54 5.02 27.04
C ARG A 100 -9.96 3.60 27.09
N SER A 101 -10.25 2.76 26.11
CA SER A 101 -9.85 1.36 26.15
C SER A 101 -8.32 1.20 26.08
N LEU A 102 -7.82 0.17 26.77
CA LEU A 102 -6.40 -0.16 26.73
C LEU A 102 -5.95 -0.53 25.31
N ALA A 103 -6.73 -1.37 24.62
CA ALA A 103 -6.36 -1.83 23.28
C ALA A 103 -6.32 -0.67 22.26
N ARG A 104 -7.22 0.33 22.36
CA ARG A 104 -7.18 1.50 21.49
C ARG A 104 -5.94 2.37 21.73
N LYS A 105 -5.62 2.63 23.00
CA LYS A 105 -4.40 3.39 23.37
C LYS A 105 -3.13 2.65 22.93
N ASN A 106 -3.08 1.33 23.08
CA ASN A 106 -1.96 0.52 22.61
C ASN A 106 -1.78 0.62 21.11
N VAL A 107 -2.86 0.40 20.33
CA VAL A 107 -2.78 0.50 18.87
C VAL A 107 -2.29 1.88 18.45
N LEU A 108 -2.77 2.96 19.08
CA LEU A 108 -2.33 4.32 18.78
C LEU A 108 -0.84 4.53 19.07
N LEU A 109 -0.40 4.27 20.30
CA LEU A 109 0.95 4.56 20.76
C LEU A 109 1.98 3.61 20.14
N GLU A 110 1.74 2.29 20.21
CA GLU A 110 2.70 1.28 19.75
C GLU A 110 2.85 1.27 18.23
N THR A 111 1.77 1.52 17.47
CA THR A 111 1.89 1.61 16.01
C THR A 111 2.72 2.83 15.61
N ASN A 112 2.48 4.00 16.22
CA ASN A 112 3.24 5.21 15.90
C ASN A 112 4.70 5.10 16.36
N LEU A 113 4.95 4.55 17.55
CA LEU A 113 6.30 4.27 18.05
C LEU A 113 7.02 3.32 17.10
N GLY A 114 6.42 2.18 16.79
CA GLY A 114 6.98 1.17 15.89
C GLY A 114 7.26 1.72 14.48
N LEU A 115 6.35 2.51 13.91
CA LEU A 115 6.56 3.13 12.59
C LEU A 115 7.75 4.09 12.58
N SER A 116 7.96 4.81 13.68
CA SER A 116 9.06 5.77 13.79
C SER A 116 10.40 5.04 13.96
N LEU A 117 10.44 4.00 14.80
CA LEU A 117 11.59 3.12 14.94
C LEU A 117 11.93 2.41 13.62
N GLY A 118 10.92 1.88 12.93
CA GLY A 118 11.08 1.22 11.64
C GLY A 118 11.60 2.17 10.57
N TYR A 119 11.06 3.39 10.47
CA TYR A 119 11.59 4.41 9.57
C TYR A 119 13.06 4.71 9.86
N GLY A 120 13.42 4.91 11.13
CA GLY A 120 14.81 5.19 11.49
C GLY A 120 15.74 4.05 11.09
N GLN A 121 15.32 2.79 11.31
CA GLN A 121 16.13 1.62 10.99
C GLN A 121 16.31 1.48 9.48
N TRP A 122 15.23 1.70 8.73
CA TRP A 122 15.26 1.75 7.29
C TRP A 122 16.17 2.86 6.77
N LYS A 123 16.07 4.09 7.30
CA LYS A 123 16.91 5.23 6.90
C LYS A 123 18.39 4.98 7.16
N GLN A 124 18.74 4.37 8.30
CA GLN A 124 20.12 3.95 8.56
C GLN A 124 20.58 2.83 7.61
N GLY A 125 19.69 1.91 7.26
CA GLY A 125 19.93 0.88 6.25
C GLY A 125 20.19 1.42 4.85
N GLN A 126 19.70 2.63 4.52
CA GLN A 126 19.97 3.30 3.25
C GLN A 126 21.36 3.95 3.16
N ASN A 127 22.17 3.94 4.23
CA ASN A 127 23.57 4.37 4.12
C ASN A 127 24.31 3.48 3.09
N PRO A 128 25.02 4.03 2.09
CA PRO A 128 25.63 3.22 1.01
C PRO A 128 26.52 2.07 1.50
N VAL A 129 27.30 2.28 2.57
CA VAL A 129 28.17 1.25 3.13
C VAL A 129 27.33 0.16 3.81
N THR A 130 26.34 0.57 4.61
CA THR A 130 25.42 -0.36 5.26
C THR A 130 24.61 -1.16 4.25
N LEU A 131 24.07 -0.50 3.22
CA LEU A 131 23.27 -1.10 2.17
C LEU A 131 24.10 -2.11 1.34
N ASN A 132 25.37 -1.80 1.07
CA ASN A 132 26.25 -2.75 0.39
C ASN A 132 26.54 -3.99 1.26
N MET A 133 26.80 -3.81 2.56
CA MET A 133 27.08 -4.91 3.50
C MET A 133 25.85 -5.76 3.84
N TRP A 134 24.68 -5.12 3.94
CA TRP A 134 23.42 -5.71 4.40
C TRP A 134 22.27 -5.37 3.42
N PRO A 135 22.34 -5.83 2.16
CA PRO A 135 21.41 -5.39 1.11
C PRO A 135 20.00 -5.97 1.24
N ALA A 136 19.83 -6.99 2.10
CA ALA A 136 18.57 -7.69 2.28
C ALA A 136 18.11 -7.70 3.73
N GLN A 137 16.84 -8.02 3.92
CA GLN A 137 16.20 -8.15 5.22
C GLN A 137 15.40 -9.44 5.28
N GLU A 138 15.32 -10.00 6.49
CA GLU A 138 14.51 -11.15 6.84
C GLU A 138 13.29 -10.71 7.65
N LEU A 139 12.09 -11.12 7.21
CA LEU A 139 10.86 -10.91 7.96
C LEU A 139 10.80 -11.87 9.16
N ILE A 140 10.96 -11.32 10.37
CA ILE A 140 10.97 -12.10 11.62
C ILE A 140 9.85 -11.67 12.57
N ARG A 141 9.59 -12.51 13.57
CA ARG A 141 8.77 -12.11 14.73
C ARG A 141 9.70 -11.49 15.77
N VAL A 142 9.48 -10.22 16.08
CA VAL A 142 10.23 -9.48 17.12
C VAL A 142 9.45 -9.41 18.42
N GLU A 143 8.14 -9.57 18.36
CA GLU A 143 7.27 -9.56 19.54
C GLU A 143 6.22 -10.67 19.47
N ASN A 144 5.96 -11.26 20.64
CA ASN A 144 4.88 -12.21 20.80
C ASN A 144 3.53 -11.50 20.75
N ARG A 145 2.53 -12.23 20.22
CA ARG A 145 1.13 -11.80 20.17
C ARG A 145 0.28 -12.91 20.75
N ARG A 146 -0.80 -12.54 21.44
CA ARG A 146 -1.74 -13.51 22.01
C ARG A 146 -2.33 -14.41 20.92
N GLU A 147 -2.70 -13.80 19.80
CA GLU A 147 -3.23 -14.48 18.61
C GLU A 147 -2.41 -14.03 17.40
N PRO A 148 -1.25 -14.65 17.16
CA PRO A 148 -0.41 -14.30 16.02
C PRO A 148 -1.10 -14.68 14.71
N ARG A 149 -1.12 -13.78 13.74
CA ARG A 149 -1.52 -14.13 12.36
C ARG A 149 -0.59 -15.20 11.80
N THR A 150 -1.16 -16.18 11.09
CA THR A 150 -0.45 -17.35 10.53
C THR A 150 -0.12 -17.21 9.05
N ASP A 151 -0.73 -16.24 8.36
CA ASP A 151 -0.67 -16.01 6.91
C ASP A 151 0.56 -15.20 6.44
N TRP A 152 1.52 -14.90 7.32
CA TRP A 152 2.65 -14.02 6.97
C TRP A 152 3.55 -14.57 5.88
N GLU A 153 3.79 -15.88 5.84
CA GLU A 153 4.58 -16.50 4.78
C GLU A 153 3.85 -16.36 3.44
N GLU A 154 2.57 -16.70 3.39
CA GLU A 154 1.73 -16.56 2.20
C GLU A 154 1.70 -15.11 1.70
N ARG A 155 1.46 -14.14 2.60
CA ARG A 155 1.48 -12.70 2.28
C ARG A 155 2.83 -12.22 1.77
N PHE A 156 3.93 -12.72 2.34
CA PHE A 156 5.28 -12.31 1.93
C PHE A 156 5.62 -12.85 0.54
N LEU A 157 5.34 -14.12 0.29
CA LEU A 157 5.51 -14.74 -1.02
C LEU A 157 4.59 -14.09 -2.07
N ALA A 158 3.34 -13.81 -1.71
CA ALA A 158 2.41 -13.10 -2.58
C ALA A 158 2.83 -11.65 -2.84
N ALA A 159 3.63 -11.03 -1.98
CA ALA A 159 4.20 -9.71 -2.25
C ALA A 159 5.43 -9.76 -3.18
N GLY A 160 5.86 -10.96 -3.61
CA GLY A 160 7.05 -11.18 -4.43
C GLY A 160 8.33 -11.53 -3.64
N GLY A 161 8.19 -11.81 -2.34
CA GLY A 161 9.32 -12.14 -1.47
C GLY A 161 9.86 -13.55 -1.70
N THR A 162 11.08 -13.80 -1.23
CA THR A 162 11.76 -15.10 -1.41
C THR A 162 11.80 -15.90 -0.11
N LYS A 163 11.53 -17.20 -0.18
CA LYS A 163 11.80 -18.14 0.91
C LYS A 163 13.09 -18.91 0.62
N TRP A 164 14.13 -18.65 1.41
CA TRP A 164 15.45 -19.28 1.27
C TRP A 164 15.87 -19.90 2.58
N ASN A 165 16.14 -21.22 2.59
CA ASN A 165 16.48 -21.97 3.82
C ASN A 165 15.49 -21.74 4.98
N GLY A 166 14.19 -21.66 4.67
CA GLY A 166 13.14 -21.40 5.66
C GLY A 166 13.01 -19.93 6.10
N ARG A 167 13.89 -19.03 5.64
CA ARG A 167 13.88 -17.60 5.94
C ARG A 167 13.11 -16.84 4.87
N LEU A 168 12.28 -15.88 5.28
CA LEU A 168 11.54 -15.01 4.39
C LEU A 168 12.37 -13.74 4.15
N ILE A 169 13.04 -13.65 3.01
CA ILE A 169 14.03 -12.61 2.71
C ILE A 169 13.69 -11.84 1.43
N ALA A 170 14.05 -10.57 1.41
CA ALA A 170 13.99 -9.70 0.22
C ALA A 170 15.01 -8.56 0.36
N LEU A 171 15.42 -7.94 -0.75
CA LEU A 171 16.26 -6.73 -0.73
C LEU A 171 15.59 -5.60 0.04
N ILE A 172 16.35 -4.73 0.72
CA ILE A 172 15.82 -3.58 1.48
C ILE A 172 14.92 -2.68 0.61
N ASN A 173 15.30 -2.48 -0.65
CA ASN A 173 14.60 -1.64 -1.62
C ASN A 173 13.55 -2.40 -2.44
N SER A 174 13.23 -3.63 -2.02
CA SER A 174 12.22 -4.42 -2.71
C SER A 174 10.81 -3.88 -2.44
N PRO A 175 9.95 -3.78 -3.46
CA PRO A 175 8.55 -3.37 -3.28
C PRO A 175 7.76 -4.35 -2.38
N VAL A 176 8.28 -5.56 -2.15
CA VAL A 176 7.75 -6.56 -1.21
C VAL A 176 7.38 -5.93 0.12
N TRP A 177 8.22 -5.06 0.67
CA TRP A 177 7.99 -4.46 1.99
C TRP A 177 6.80 -3.51 2.01
N SER A 178 6.69 -2.64 1.00
CA SER A 178 5.54 -1.74 0.86
C SER A 178 4.24 -2.50 0.54
N THR A 179 4.31 -3.57 -0.27
CA THR A 179 3.16 -4.41 -0.63
C THR A 179 2.67 -5.23 0.56
N LEU A 180 3.60 -5.77 1.36
CA LEU A 180 3.30 -6.48 2.60
C LEU A 180 2.64 -5.57 3.63
N SER A 181 3.06 -4.30 3.66
CA SER A 181 2.64 -3.29 4.62
C SER A 181 1.22 -2.83 4.40
N ARG A 182 0.34 -3.00 5.39
CA ARG A 182 -0.98 -2.34 5.44
C ARG A 182 -0.86 -0.80 5.35
N PHE A 183 0.30 -0.26 5.72
CA PHE A 183 0.55 1.17 5.68
C PHE A 183 1.10 1.63 4.32
N GLY A 184 1.62 0.72 3.50
CA GLY A 184 2.28 1.04 2.23
C GLY A 184 3.70 1.58 2.42
N TYR A 185 4.33 1.33 3.58
CA TYR A 185 5.70 1.77 3.87
C TYR A 185 6.67 0.59 3.78
N PRO A 186 7.92 0.81 3.34
CA PRO A 186 8.92 -0.25 3.18
C PRO A 186 9.58 -0.67 4.51
N TYR A 187 8.98 -0.33 5.66
CA TYR A 187 9.55 -0.57 6.97
C TYR A 187 8.47 -0.98 7.99
N PRO A 188 8.85 -1.70 9.06
CA PRO A 188 7.88 -2.18 10.04
C PRO A 188 7.31 -1.06 10.93
N PRO A 189 6.20 -1.33 11.65
CA PRO A 189 5.39 -2.54 11.58
C PRO A 189 4.65 -2.64 10.24
N PHE A 190 4.53 -3.85 9.70
CA PHE A 190 3.82 -4.07 8.43
C PHE A 190 2.29 -4.20 8.58
N ASP A 191 1.79 -4.32 9.81
CA ASP A 191 0.36 -4.40 10.09
C ASP A 191 0.09 -4.01 11.55
N PHE A 192 -1.13 -3.58 11.87
CA PHE A 192 -1.56 -3.34 13.24
C PHE A 192 -1.37 -4.62 14.07
N ASN A 193 -0.72 -4.47 15.22
CA ASN A 193 -0.49 -5.54 16.17
C ASN A 193 0.19 -6.79 15.57
N SER A 194 1.02 -6.65 14.53
CA SER A 194 1.66 -7.80 13.85
C SER A 194 2.67 -8.56 14.71
N GLY A 195 3.43 -7.83 15.52
CA GLY A 195 4.66 -8.32 16.16
C GLY A 195 5.75 -8.72 15.16
N LYS A 196 5.63 -8.31 13.89
CA LYS A 196 6.59 -8.57 12.83
C LYS A 196 7.55 -7.39 12.69
N GLY A 197 8.82 -7.71 12.50
CA GLY A 197 9.89 -6.77 12.22
C GLY A 197 10.85 -7.37 11.20
N VAL A 198 12.02 -6.76 11.08
CA VAL A 198 13.05 -7.20 10.14
C VAL A 198 14.38 -7.41 10.86
N ARG A 199 15.21 -8.27 10.27
CA ARG A 199 16.62 -8.43 10.64
C ARG A 199 17.48 -8.32 9.38
N ALA A 200 18.63 -7.68 9.49
CA ALA A 200 19.58 -7.56 8.37
C ALA A 200 20.06 -8.93 7.87
N VAL A 201 20.24 -9.04 6.56
CA VAL A 201 20.79 -10.21 5.84
C VAL A 201 22.05 -9.74 5.11
N SER A 202 23.15 -10.48 5.28
CA SER A 202 24.44 -10.10 4.72
C SER A 202 24.42 -10.16 3.19
N ARG A 203 25.34 -9.43 2.55
CA ARG A 203 25.54 -9.52 1.11
C ARG A 203 25.80 -10.96 0.65
N ALA A 204 26.66 -11.70 1.38
CA ALA A 204 26.96 -13.09 1.05
C ALA A 204 25.72 -13.99 1.07
N ASP A 205 24.83 -13.83 2.06
CA ASP A 205 23.56 -14.55 2.11
C ASP A 205 22.62 -14.11 0.99
N ALA A 206 22.55 -12.80 0.69
CA ALA A 206 21.72 -12.26 -0.39
C ALA A 206 22.15 -12.76 -1.78
N VAL A 207 23.45 -12.81 -2.04
CA VAL A 207 24.04 -13.40 -3.25
C VAL A 207 23.76 -14.91 -3.32
N SER A 208 23.97 -15.63 -2.21
CA SER A 208 23.70 -17.07 -2.12
C SER A 208 22.21 -17.40 -2.31
N ALA A 209 21.33 -16.47 -1.95
CA ALA A 209 19.90 -16.57 -2.19
C ALA A 209 19.46 -16.12 -3.59
N GLY A 210 20.38 -15.61 -4.42
CA GLY A 210 20.09 -15.10 -5.76
C GLY A 210 19.31 -13.79 -5.78
N LEU A 211 19.31 -13.02 -4.70
CA LEU A 211 18.61 -11.73 -4.62
C LEU A 211 19.37 -10.61 -5.33
N ILE A 212 20.69 -10.70 -5.42
CA ILE A 212 21.60 -9.70 -5.97
C ILE A 212 22.85 -10.38 -6.53
N GLN A 213 23.51 -9.80 -7.52
CA GLN A 213 24.85 -10.24 -7.94
C GLN A 213 25.94 -9.74 -6.99
N ASP A 214 27.11 -10.39 -7.00
CA ASP A 214 28.21 -10.05 -6.09
C ASP A 214 28.74 -8.61 -6.32
N ASP A 215 28.75 -8.15 -7.58
CA ASP A 215 29.21 -6.84 -8.02
C ASP A 215 28.08 -5.80 -8.20
N GLU A 216 26.83 -6.16 -7.91
CA GLU A 216 25.69 -5.27 -8.09
C GLU A 216 25.51 -4.35 -6.87
N ASP A 217 25.62 -3.03 -7.10
CA ASP A 217 25.38 -2.04 -6.05
C ASP A 217 23.91 -1.58 -6.04
N LEU A 218 23.31 -1.58 -4.85
CA LEU A 218 21.98 -1.03 -4.65
C LEU A 218 22.05 0.49 -4.50
N ILE A 219 21.11 1.17 -5.15
CA ILE A 219 20.95 2.63 -5.05
C ILE A 219 20.15 2.94 -3.79
N PRO A 220 20.66 3.76 -2.86
CA PRO A 220 19.90 4.21 -1.70
C PRO A 220 18.57 4.85 -2.07
N GLU A 221 17.52 4.51 -1.34
CA GLU A 221 16.22 5.19 -1.45
C GLU A 221 16.11 6.37 -0.48
N THR A 222 15.41 7.42 -0.91
CA THR A 222 15.11 8.60 -0.09
C THR A 222 13.60 8.85 -0.02
N ARG A 223 13.10 9.26 1.15
CA ARG A 223 11.67 9.59 1.35
C ARG A 223 11.39 11.06 1.69
N GLY A 224 12.43 11.86 1.97
CA GLY A 224 12.33 13.31 2.19
C GLY A 224 11.62 13.76 3.48
N LEU A 225 11.34 12.87 4.44
CA LEU A 225 10.69 13.27 5.71
C LEU A 225 11.57 14.18 6.56
N ASP A 226 12.88 14.01 6.51
CA ASP A 226 13.84 14.87 7.20
C ASP A 226 13.94 16.28 6.60
N GLU A 227 13.78 16.39 5.28
CA GLU A 227 13.61 17.69 4.63
C GLU A 227 12.30 18.34 5.05
N GLU A 228 11.21 17.57 5.08
CA GLU A 228 9.90 18.04 5.55
C GLU A 228 9.96 18.51 7.02
N ALA A 229 10.70 17.81 7.88
CA ALA A 229 10.85 18.16 9.30
C ALA A 229 11.42 19.59 9.51
N ARG A 230 12.21 20.10 8.55
CA ARG A 230 12.79 21.46 8.59
C ARG A 230 11.81 22.56 8.16
N ILE A 231 10.65 22.19 7.63
CA ILE A 231 9.62 23.12 7.17
C ILE A 231 8.75 23.58 8.36
N PRO A 232 8.41 24.88 8.46
CA PRO A 232 7.52 25.38 9.51
C PRO A 232 6.18 24.62 9.57
N LEU A 233 5.70 24.29 10.77
CA LEU A 233 4.48 23.49 10.96
C LEU A 233 3.27 24.05 10.21
N THR A 234 3.06 25.37 10.21
CA THR A 234 1.95 26.02 9.49
C THR A 234 1.98 25.71 7.99
N LEU A 235 3.17 25.71 7.39
CA LEU A 235 3.35 25.38 5.98
C LEU A 235 3.17 23.88 5.73
N ARG A 236 3.63 23.00 6.63
CA ARG A 236 3.38 21.56 6.53
C ARG A 236 1.91 21.21 6.61
N SER A 237 1.16 21.82 7.53
CA SER A 237 -0.29 21.63 7.64
C SER A 237 -1.00 22.08 6.37
N ALA A 238 -0.60 23.23 5.80
CA ALA A 238 -1.15 23.71 4.53
C ALA A 238 -0.84 22.76 3.37
N LYS A 239 0.41 22.26 3.27
CA LYS A 239 0.82 21.27 2.26
C LYS A 239 0.07 19.95 2.41
N LEU A 240 -0.09 19.46 3.64
CA LEU A 240 -0.83 18.23 3.91
C LEU A 240 -2.28 18.36 3.44
N ARG A 241 -2.92 19.48 3.77
CA ARG A 241 -4.28 19.78 3.35
C ARG A 241 -4.39 19.88 1.83
N GLN A 242 -3.47 20.60 1.19
CA GLN A 242 -3.41 20.70 -0.27
C GLN A 242 -3.26 19.32 -0.92
N ALA A 243 -2.33 18.49 -0.44
CA ALA A 243 -2.12 17.15 -0.96
C ALA A 243 -3.37 16.27 -0.81
N ILE A 244 -4.09 16.38 0.32
CA ILE A 244 -5.39 15.68 0.49
C ILE A 244 -6.42 16.21 -0.51
N SER A 245 -6.55 17.54 -0.64
CA SER A 245 -7.50 18.17 -1.56
C SER A 245 -7.22 17.86 -3.02
N GLU A 246 -5.96 17.75 -3.43
CA GLU A 246 -5.56 17.34 -4.78
C GLU A 246 -5.83 15.86 -5.01
N GLN A 247 -5.34 14.99 -4.11
CA GLN A 247 -5.52 13.54 -4.20
C GLN A 247 -7.01 13.16 -4.22
N LEU A 248 -7.83 13.92 -3.49
CA LEU A 248 -9.24 13.66 -3.27
C LEU A 248 -10.11 14.85 -3.74
N ALA A 249 -9.75 15.44 -4.88
CA ALA A 249 -10.46 16.56 -5.48
C ALA A 249 -11.95 16.23 -5.70
N GLY A 250 -12.84 17.05 -5.13
CA GLY A 250 -14.29 16.82 -5.19
C GLY A 250 -14.80 15.67 -4.29
N ILE A 251 -13.94 15.05 -3.48
CA ILE A 251 -14.25 13.94 -2.56
C ILE A 251 -14.10 14.35 -1.10
N ALA A 252 -12.99 15.05 -0.80
CA ALA A 252 -12.61 15.44 0.54
C ALA A 252 -13.34 16.71 0.93
N GLU A 253 -14.12 16.61 2.01
CA GLU A 253 -14.77 17.74 2.64
C GLU A 253 -14.02 18.10 3.93
N PHE A 254 -13.65 19.36 4.04
CA PHE A 254 -13.02 19.92 5.23
C PHE A 254 -13.97 20.87 5.94
N GLN A 255 -14.07 20.76 7.26
CA GLN A 255 -14.71 21.76 8.12
C GLN A 255 -13.63 22.39 9.01
N GLY A 256 -13.25 23.64 8.74
CA GLY A 256 -12.03 24.18 9.32
C GLY A 256 -10.83 23.36 8.82
N ASP A 257 -10.05 22.79 9.74
CA ASP A 257 -8.94 21.87 9.44
C ASP A 257 -9.31 20.38 9.54
N ASP A 258 -10.54 20.08 9.95
CA ASP A 258 -11.02 18.71 10.13
C ASP A 258 -11.36 18.08 8.79
N LEU A 259 -10.78 16.92 8.50
CA LEU A 259 -11.21 16.08 7.37
C LEU A 259 -12.46 15.30 7.79
N VAL A 260 -13.64 15.83 7.45
CA VAL A 260 -14.93 15.39 8.00
C VAL A 260 -15.68 14.39 7.12
N LYS A 261 -15.37 14.31 5.82
CA LYS A 261 -16.06 13.39 4.92
C LYS A 261 -15.21 13.05 3.71
N LEU A 262 -15.28 11.79 3.31
CA LEU A 262 -15.00 11.37 1.94
C LEU A 262 -16.33 10.99 1.32
N ALA A 263 -16.67 11.53 0.14
CA ALA A 263 -17.89 11.10 -0.54
C ALA A 263 -17.91 9.56 -0.68
N PRO A 264 -19.00 8.88 -0.23
CA PRO A 264 -19.03 7.43 -0.02
C PRO A 264 -18.80 6.62 -1.30
N ASN A 265 -19.06 7.24 -2.45
CA ASN A 265 -18.96 6.63 -3.79
C ASN A 265 -18.20 7.51 -4.77
N PHE A 266 -17.16 8.23 -4.33
CA PHE A 266 -16.34 8.90 -5.33
C PHE A 266 -15.51 7.87 -6.08
N SER A 267 -16.02 7.56 -7.26
CA SER A 267 -15.26 6.95 -8.32
C SER A 267 -14.58 8.10 -9.05
N GLN A 268 -13.24 8.20 -8.96
CA GLN A 268 -12.49 8.90 -10.00
C GLN A 268 -12.95 8.29 -11.33
N THR A 269 -13.27 9.14 -12.31
CA THR A 269 -13.55 8.73 -13.68
C THR A 269 -12.43 9.27 -14.57
N ALA A 270 -12.19 8.62 -15.72
CA ALA A 270 -11.27 9.15 -16.72
C ALA A 270 -11.57 10.61 -17.08
N GLU A 271 -12.85 10.98 -17.11
CA GLU A 271 -13.30 12.36 -17.35
C GLU A 271 -12.91 13.31 -16.21
N SER A 272 -13.13 12.93 -14.95
CA SER A 272 -12.74 13.77 -13.80
C SER A 272 -11.23 13.97 -13.68
N LEU A 273 -10.44 13.04 -14.23
CA LEU A 273 -8.98 13.11 -14.27
C LEU A 273 -8.45 13.80 -15.54
N GLY A 274 -9.33 14.34 -16.40
CA GLY A 274 -8.91 15.01 -17.65
C GLY A 274 -8.29 14.07 -18.69
N LEU A 275 -8.46 12.75 -18.55
CA LEU A 275 -7.81 11.78 -19.43
C LEU A 275 -8.46 11.78 -20.82
N PRO A 276 -7.66 11.57 -21.89
CA PRO A 276 -8.21 11.36 -23.21
C PRO A 276 -9.13 10.14 -23.24
N LYS A 277 -10.05 10.11 -24.21
CA LYS A 277 -10.83 8.90 -24.50
C LYS A 277 -9.87 7.75 -24.83
N ILE A 278 -10.21 6.53 -24.40
CA ILE A 278 -9.31 5.37 -24.53
C ILE A 278 -8.91 5.12 -25.98
N ALA A 279 -9.82 5.36 -26.93
CA ALA A 279 -9.55 5.21 -28.36
C ALA A 279 -8.49 6.20 -28.91
N ALA A 280 -8.22 7.29 -28.19
CA ALA A 280 -7.20 8.28 -28.55
C ALA A 280 -5.86 8.02 -27.85
N VAL A 281 -5.77 7.06 -26.92
CA VAL A 281 -4.53 6.72 -26.22
C VAL A 281 -3.57 6.06 -27.20
N ARG A 282 -2.38 6.65 -27.35
CA ARG A 282 -1.31 6.14 -28.21
C ARG A 282 -0.36 5.27 -27.39
N ALA A 283 -0.82 4.09 -27.00
CA ALA A 283 0.03 3.06 -26.42
C ALA A 283 0.47 2.05 -27.48
N ALA A 284 1.62 1.41 -27.26
CA ALA A 284 1.99 0.24 -28.04
C ALA A 284 0.90 -0.82 -27.87
N LYS A 285 0.37 -1.33 -28.99
CA LYS A 285 -0.63 -2.39 -28.95
C LYS A 285 0.11 -3.72 -28.93
N PRO A 286 -0.28 -4.68 -28.09
CA PRO A 286 0.37 -5.98 -28.06
C PRO A 286 0.31 -6.68 -29.43
N GLU A 287 1.30 -7.52 -29.69
CA GLU A 287 1.41 -8.27 -30.95
C GLU A 287 0.18 -9.18 -31.18
N GLN A 288 -0.27 -9.28 -32.43
CA GLN A 288 -1.42 -10.13 -32.78
C GLN A 288 -1.01 -11.61 -32.80
N ARG A 289 -1.59 -12.40 -31.89
CA ARG A 289 -1.39 -13.85 -31.79
C ARG A 289 -2.47 -14.67 -32.52
N THR A 290 -2.11 -15.83 -33.09
CA THR A 290 -2.93 -16.62 -34.03
C THR A 290 -3.97 -17.51 -33.32
N ARG A 291 -4.94 -18.04 -34.10
CA ARG A 291 -6.06 -18.85 -33.60
C ARG A 291 -5.64 -20.24 -33.09
N GLU A 292 -4.48 -20.73 -33.52
CA GLU A 292 -3.92 -22.04 -33.18
C GLU A 292 -3.47 -22.11 -31.70
N GLN A 293 -3.13 -20.95 -31.10
CA GLN A 293 -2.81 -20.81 -29.67
C GLN A 293 -4.04 -20.96 -28.75
N ALA A 294 -5.27 -20.93 -29.29
CA ALA A 294 -6.51 -21.05 -28.52
C ALA A 294 -6.82 -22.48 -28.04
N ALA A 295 -6.37 -23.52 -28.76
CA ALA A 295 -6.54 -24.92 -28.32
C ALA A 295 -5.62 -25.27 -27.14
N ASN A 296 -4.38 -24.75 -27.18
CA ASN A 296 -3.37 -24.87 -26.11
C ASN A 296 -3.80 -24.11 -24.83
N ALA A 297 -4.66 -23.11 -24.95
CA ALA A 297 -5.14 -22.32 -23.79
C ALA A 297 -5.89 -23.16 -22.74
N ILE A 298 -6.62 -24.20 -23.15
CA ILE A 298 -7.33 -25.09 -22.22
C ILE A 298 -6.34 -25.88 -21.36
N GLU A 299 -5.34 -26.49 -22.00
CA GLU A 299 -4.31 -27.28 -21.30
C GLU A 299 -3.51 -26.41 -20.33
N ARG A 300 -3.15 -25.19 -20.74
CA ARG A 300 -2.44 -24.23 -19.88
C ARG A 300 -3.27 -23.79 -18.69
N LEU A 301 -4.56 -23.52 -18.87
CA LEU A 301 -5.46 -23.20 -17.75
C LEU A 301 -5.67 -24.41 -16.83
N GLN A 302 -5.67 -25.63 -17.36
CA GLN A 302 -5.74 -26.84 -16.52
C GLN A 302 -4.48 -27.03 -15.67
N ALA A 303 -3.30 -26.75 -16.23
CA ALA A 303 -2.04 -26.75 -15.49
C ALA A 303 -1.95 -25.62 -14.44
N GLY A 304 -2.64 -24.51 -14.70
CA GLY A 304 -2.58 -23.30 -13.88
C GLY A 304 -1.37 -22.44 -14.28
N ILE A 305 -1.60 -21.14 -14.32
CA ILE A 305 -0.62 -20.15 -14.78
C ILE A 305 -0.54 -19.08 -13.71
N ASP A 306 0.61 -19.01 -13.03
CA ASP A 306 0.90 -17.93 -12.10
C ASP A 306 1.56 -16.79 -12.86
N ILE A 307 0.97 -15.60 -12.74
CA ILE A 307 1.48 -14.36 -13.35
C ILE A 307 1.54 -13.29 -12.29
N THR A 308 2.54 -12.42 -12.39
CA THR A 308 2.54 -11.14 -11.66
C THR A 308 1.98 -10.09 -12.58
N ASP A 309 0.90 -9.42 -12.17
CA ASP A 309 0.31 -8.34 -12.95
C ASP A 309 1.17 -7.06 -12.93
N ALA A 310 0.83 -6.08 -13.75
CA ALA A 310 1.54 -4.82 -13.90
C ALA A 310 1.58 -3.95 -12.64
N THR A 311 0.77 -4.30 -11.63
CA THR A 311 0.77 -3.64 -10.31
C THR A 311 1.60 -4.42 -9.29
N GLY A 312 2.32 -5.46 -9.72
CA GLY A 312 3.12 -6.32 -8.85
C GLY A 312 2.30 -7.33 -8.04
N THR A 313 1.01 -7.53 -8.35
CA THR A 313 0.16 -8.46 -7.61
C THR A 313 0.08 -9.80 -8.32
N PRO A 314 0.25 -10.94 -7.62
CA PRO A 314 0.07 -12.26 -8.20
C PRO A 314 -1.38 -12.48 -8.62
N VAL A 315 -1.54 -13.11 -9.78
CA VAL A 315 -2.81 -13.57 -10.31
C VAL A 315 -2.60 -14.98 -10.83
N ARG A 316 -3.47 -15.92 -10.43
CA ARG A 316 -3.45 -17.29 -10.94
C ARG A 316 -4.60 -17.45 -11.93
N LEU A 317 -4.27 -17.89 -13.15
CA LEU A 317 -5.24 -18.28 -14.17
C LEU A 317 -5.28 -19.80 -14.25
N ASP A 318 -6.40 -20.41 -13.89
CA ASP A 318 -6.49 -21.86 -13.74
C ASP A 318 -7.85 -22.45 -14.19
N SER A 319 -8.16 -23.66 -13.73
CA SER A 319 -9.42 -24.34 -14.04
C SER A 319 -10.65 -23.60 -13.53
N GLU A 320 -10.55 -22.85 -12.43
CA GLU A 320 -11.65 -22.01 -11.94
C GLU A 320 -11.87 -20.81 -12.87
N THR A 321 -10.77 -20.19 -13.31
CA THR A 321 -10.81 -19.14 -14.35
C THR A 321 -11.47 -19.66 -15.62
N MET A 322 -11.07 -20.84 -16.08
CA MET A 322 -11.67 -21.51 -17.23
C MET A 322 -13.16 -21.77 -17.04
N SER A 323 -13.57 -22.29 -15.87
CA SER A 323 -14.97 -22.56 -15.55
C SER A 323 -15.81 -21.28 -15.65
N HIS A 324 -15.31 -20.18 -15.09
CA HIS A 324 -16.00 -18.90 -15.17
C HIS A 324 -16.10 -18.36 -16.60
N TRP A 325 -15.07 -18.57 -17.43
CA TRP A 325 -15.08 -18.15 -18.84
C TRP A 325 -16.00 -19.01 -19.72
N LYS A 326 -16.22 -20.27 -19.35
CA LYS A 326 -17.12 -21.22 -20.04
C LYS A 326 -18.61 -21.02 -19.72
N MET A 327 -18.99 -20.33 -18.64
CA MET A 327 -20.40 -20.13 -18.27
C MET A 327 -21.16 -19.08 -19.12
N LYS A 328 -20.65 -18.69 -20.29
CA LYS A 328 -21.26 -17.65 -21.16
C LYS A 328 -21.36 -18.14 -22.61
N PRO A 329 -22.44 -17.82 -23.34
CA PRO A 329 -22.80 -18.45 -24.63
C PRO A 329 -21.80 -18.34 -25.80
N ASP A 330 -20.69 -17.60 -25.66
CA ASP A 330 -19.61 -17.44 -26.65
C ASP A 330 -18.33 -18.20 -26.23
N GLU A 331 -18.50 -19.45 -25.79
CA GLU A 331 -17.58 -20.23 -24.94
C GLU A 331 -16.16 -20.42 -25.49
N LEU A 332 -16.00 -20.74 -26.78
CA LEU A 332 -14.69 -20.98 -27.41
C LEU A 332 -13.90 -19.69 -27.67
N ALA A 333 -14.58 -18.55 -27.80
CA ALA A 333 -13.94 -17.28 -28.12
C ALA A 333 -13.20 -16.69 -26.92
N ARG A 334 -13.72 -16.86 -25.71
CA ARG A 334 -13.15 -16.27 -24.47
C ARG A 334 -11.90 -16.99 -23.98
N VAL A 335 -11.89 -18.32 -24.03
CA VAL A 335 -10.69 -19.11 -23.69
C VAL A 335 -9.58 -18.87 -24.70
N GLY A 336 -9.92 -18.67 -25.98
CA GLY A 336 -9.00 -18.23 -27.01
C GLY A 336 -8.42 -16.81 -26.84
N HIS A 337 -8.72 -16.13 -25.74
CA HIS A 337 -8.11 -14.85 -25.37
C HIS A 337 -7.13 -14.98 -24.20
N LEU A 338 -6.72 -16.19 -23.82
CA LEU A 338 -5.78 -16.41 -22.72
C LEU A 338 -4.50 -15.57 -22.87
N ASP A 339 -3.87 -15.57 -24.03
CA ASP A 339 -2.65 -14.79 -24.24
C ASP A 339 -2.91 -13.29 -24.13
N ARG A 340 -4.03 -12.79 -24.69
CA ARG A 340 -4.44 -11.39 -24.49
C ARG A 340 -4.69 -11.09 -23.01
N ALA A 341 -5.16 -12.08 -22.25
CA ALA A 341 -5.36 -11.93 -20.83
C ALA A 341 -4.05 -11.79 -20.07
N ILE A 342 -3.08 -12.62 -20.39
CA ILE A 342 -1.72 -12.52 -19.84
C ILE A 342 -1.10 -11.16 -20.22
N ASP A 343 -1.11 -10.80 -21.49
CA ASP A 343 -0.56 -9.52 -21.98
C ASP A 343 -1.24 -8.33 -21.30
N THR A 344 -2.55 -8.37 -21.10
CA THR A 344 -3.30 -7.27 -20.46
C THR A 344 -3.11 -7.22 -18.95
N LEU A 345 -2.75 -8.34 -18.32
CA LEU A 345 -2.37 -8.34 -16.89
C LEU A 345 -0.95 -7.82 -16.71
N GLN A 346 -0.02 -8.20 -17.58
CA GLN A 346 1.40 -7.85 -17.45
C GLN A 346 1.75 -6.47 -18.02
N ASP A 347 1.10 -6.06 -19.11
CA ASP A 347 1.34 -4.80 -19.83
C ASP A 347 0.02 -4.13 -20.28
N PRO A 348 -0.84 -3.70 -19.32
CA PRO A 348 -2.06 -2.94 -19.61
C PRO A 348 -1.75 -1.52 -20.07
N ILE A 349 -2.69 -0.87 -20.76
CA ILE A 349 -2.65 0.58 -20.98
C ILE A 349 -3.06 1.32 -19.72
N GLU A 350 -4.08 0.81 -19.01
CA GLU A 350 -4.57 1.40 -17.76
C GLU A 350 -4.99 0.30 -16.78
N VAL A 351 -4.81 0.58 -15.48
CA VAL A 351 -5.43 -0.21 -14.41
C VAL A 351 -6.20 0.69 -13.47
N TRP A 352 -7.43 0.29 -13.13
CA TRP A 352 -8.33 1.01 -12.23
C TRP A 352 -8.69 0.14 -11.02
N ASP A 353 -8.49 0.66 -9.81
CA ASP A 353 -9.01 0.03 -8.59
C ASP A 353 -10.46 0.45 -8.37
N GLN A 354 -11.42 -0.46 -8.53
CA GLN A 354 -12.84 -0.20 -8.24
C GLN A 354 -13.23 -0.57 -6.80
N GLY A 355 -12.29 -1.05 -6.00
CA GLY A 355 -12.48 -1.43 -4.61
C GLY A 355 -13.07 -2.82 -4.41
N THR A 356 -13.94 -3.27 -5.32
CA THR A 356 -14.44 -4.65 -5.38
C THR A 356 -13.70 -5.52 -6.39
N GLN A 357 -12.91 -4.89 -7.27
CA GLN A 357 -12.13 -5.52 -8.32
C GLN A 357 -11.13 -4.51 -8.89
N ARG A 358 -10.09 -5.00 -9.56
CA ARG A 358 -9.19 -4.20 -10.39
C ARG A 358 -9.57 -4.42 -11.86
N VAL A 359 -9.57 -3.34 -12.63
CA VAL A 359 -9.91 -3.36 -14.06
C VAL A 359 -8.68 -3.03 -14.87
N PHE A 360 -8.19 -4.00 -15.63
CA PHE A 360 -7.08 -3.85 -16.56
C PHE A 360 -7.65 -3.59 -17.95
N VAL A 361 -7.08 -2.63 -18.68
CA VAL A 361 -7.55 -2.23 -20.01
C VAL A 361 -6.37 -2.27 -20.97
N ASN A 362 -6.54 -2.94 -22.11
CA ASN A 362 -5.61 -2.87 -23.24
C ASN A 362 -6.37 -2.74 -24.57
N LEU A 363 -5.70 -2.32 -25.63
CA LEU A 363 -6.23 -2.16 -26.98
C LEU A 363 -5.50 -3.08 -27.96
N TYR A 364 -6.26 -3.74 -28.82
CA TYR A 364 -5.76 -4.63 -29.85
C TYR A 364 -6.30 -4.20 -31.21
N ASP A 365 -5.45 -4.24 -32.22
CA ASP A 365 -5.91 -4.13 -33.59
C ASP A 365 -6.47 -5.46 -34.08
N THR A 366 -7.53 -5.37 -34.87
CA THR A 366 -8.13 -6.53 -35.55
C THR A 366 -8.43 -6.14 -36.99
N PRO A 367 -8.66 -7.10 -37.90
CA PRO A 367 -9.10 -6.79 -39.26
C PRO A 367 -10.40 -5.96 -39.32
N LYS A 368 -11.20 -5.96 -38.24
CA LYS A 368 -12.44 -5.19 -38.11
C LYS A 368 -12.26 -3.87 -37.34
N GLY A 369 -11.01 -3.42 -37.16
CA GLY A 369 -10.63 -2.23 -36.41
C GLY A 369 -10.18 -2.52 -34.97
N THR A 370 -9.84 -1.45 -34.24
CA THR A 370 -9.35 -1.54 -32.85
C THR A 370 -10.45 -2.01 -31.89
N ARG A 371 -10.09 -2.90 -30.97
CA ARG A 371 -10.95 -3.41 -29.91
C ARG A 371 -10.26 -3.28 -28.56
N ALA A 372 -11.06 -3.08 -27.52
CA ALA A 372 -10.56 -3.11 -26.16
C ALA A 372 -10.68 -4.50 -25.56
N PHE A 373 -9.69 -4.88 -24.77
CA PHE A 373 -9.75 -6.03 -23.89
C PHE A 373 -9.74 -5.53 -22.45
N MET A 374 -10.77 -5.88 -21.69
CA MET A 374 -10.85 -5.57 -20.27
C MET A 374 -10.78 -6.85 -19.46
N LEU A 375 -9.98 -6.83 -18.40
CA LEU A 375 -9.97 -7.87 -17.38
C LEU A 375 -10.41 -7.29 -16.05
N PHE A 376 -11.27 -8.04 -15.36
CA PHE A 376 -11.73 -7.70 -14.03
C PHE A 376 -11.19 -8.75 -13.07
N VAL A 377 -10.28 -8.34 -12.19
CA VAL A 377 -9.65 -9.22 -11.20
C VAL A 377 -10.24 -8.89 -9.83
N ARG A 378 -10.99 -9.83 -9.25
CA ARG A 378 -11.59 -9.66 -7.92
C ARG A 378 -10.59 -10.00 -6.82
N PRO A 379 -10.77 -9.49 -5.58
CA PRO A 379 -9.95 -9.88 -4.44
C PRO A 379 -9.94 -11.38 -4.15
N SER A 380 -10.97 -12.12 -4.58
CA SER A 380 -11.04 -13.58 -4.47
C SER A 380 -10.11 -14.33 -5.45
N GLY A 381 -9.40 -13.63 -6.33
CA GLY A 381 -8.59 -14.23 -7.40
C GLY A 381 -9.37 -14.50 -8.70
N GLN A 382 -10.70 -14.34 -8.69
CA GLN A 382 -11.53 -14.52 -9.88
C GLN A 382 -11.18 -13.50 -10.96
N VAL A 383 -10.99 -13.98 -12.21
CA VAL A 383 -10.68 -13.15 -13.38
C VAL A 383 -11.78 -13.25 -14.43
N ASP A 384 -12.35 -12.11 -14.83
CA ASP A 384 -13.37 -12.03 -15.89
C ASP A 384 -12.82 -11.27 -17.10
N ASN A 385 -13.07 -11.78 -18.32
CA ASN A 385 -12.61 -11.12 -19.55
C ASN A 385 -13.74 -10.57 -20.43
N TYR A 386 -13.44 -9.45 -21.11
CA TYR A 386 -14.34 -8.79 -22.05
C TYR A 386 -13.56 -8.22 -23.24
N PHE A 387 -13.67 -8.87 -24.40
CA PHE A 387 -13.17 -8.35 -25.67
C PHE A 387 -14.27 -7.63 -26.44
N THR A 388 -14.18 -6.31 -26.60
CA THR A 388 -15.30 -5.50 -27.08
C THR A 388 -14.87 -4.40 -28.04
N SER A 389 -15.67 -4.17 -29.08
CA SER A 389 -15.58 -2.98 -29.92
C SER A 389 -16.37 -1.79 -29.34
N LYS A 390 -17.14 -2.01 -28.26
CA LYS A 390 -17.99 -0.97 -27.65
C LYS A 390 -17.15 -0.07 -26.73
N ILE A 391 -16.46 0.91 -27.30
CA ILE A 391 -15.61 1.85 -26.54
C ILE A 391 -16.38 2.56 -25.41
N LYS A 392 -17.66 2.91 -25.61
CA LYS A 392 -18.51 3.46 -24.53
C LYS A 392 -18.58 2.55 -23.30
N GLN A 393 -18.53 1.23 -23.46
CA GLN A 393 -18.50 0.29 -22.34
C GLN A 393 -17.17 0.37 -21.58
N VAL A 394 -16.07 0.56 -22.30
CA VAL A 394 -14.73 0.73 -21.71
C VAL A 394 -14.68 2.02 -20.89
N GLU A 395 -15.17 3.14 -21.45
CA GLU A 395 -15.21 4.43 -20.74
C GLU A 395 -16.00 4.35 -19.42
N ARG A 396 -17.12 3.61 -19.40
CA ARG A 396 -17.89 3.39 -18.15
C ARG A 396 -17.12 2.60 -17.08
N ASN A 397 -16.10 1.86 -17.47
CA ASN A 397 -15.25 1.06 -16.58
C ASN A 397 -13.90 1.72 -16.29
N ARG A 398 -13.53 2.81 -16.98
CA ARG A 398 -12.39 3.68 -16.65
C ARG A 398 -12.73 4.60 -15.49
N ARG A 399 -13.03 3.97 -14.36
CA ARG A 399 -13.43 4.62 -13.13
C ARG A 399 -13.12 3.73 -11.94
N GLY A 400 -12.83 4.31 -10.78
CA GLY A 400 -12.63 3.58 -9.54
C GLY A 400 -12.21 4.48 -8.37
N ARG A 401 -11.81 3.89 -7.25
CA ARG A 401 -11.14 4.57 -6.13
C ARG A 401 -9.86 5.28 -6.57
N ALA A 402 -9.12 4.68 -7.51
CA ALA A 402 -7.89 5.23 -8.08
C ALA A 402 -7.60 4.65 -9.47
N ARG A 403 -6.87 5.40 -10.29
CA ARG A 403 -6.11 4.85 -11.43
C ARG A 403 -4.74 4.44 -10.90
N ILE A 404 -4.42 3.14 -10.94
CA ILE A 404 -3.25 2.57 -10.27
C ILE A 404 -2.09 2.25 -11.22
N TYR A 405 -2.31 2.31 -12.53
CA TYR A 405 -1.27 2.13 -13.55
C TYR A 405 -1.65 2.81 -14.88
N ALA A 406 -0.64 3.31 -15.61
CA ALA A 406 -0.76 3.83 -16.97
C ALA A 406 0.51 3.55 -17.79
N ALA A 407 0.37 2.96 -18.98
CA ALA A 407 1.49 2.82 -19.90
C ALA A 407 1.78 4.16 -20.61
N GLY A 408 3.05 4.59 -20.64
CA GLY A 408 3.49 5.72 -21.46
C GLY A 408 3.58 7.10 -20.80
N GLY A 409 3.75 7.18 -19.48
CA GLY A 409 4.29 8.41 -18.85
C GLY A 409 3.53 8.87 -17.60
N SER A 410 4.33 9.21 -16.60
CA SER A 410 4.06 10.21 -15.57
C SER A 410 3.43 11.47 -16.17
N GLU A 411 2.28 11.85 -15.66
CA GLU A 411 1.91 13.25 -15.43
C GLU A 411 1.34 13.36 -14.02
#